data_AF-A0A949XX41-F1
#
_entry.id   AF-A0A949XX41-F1
#
_cell.length_a   1.000
_cell.length_b   1.000
_cell.length_c   1.000
_cell.angle_alpha   90.00
_cell.angle_beta   90.00
_cell.angle_gamma   90.00
#
_symmetry.space_group_name_H-M   'P 1'
#
loop_
_entity.id
_entity.type
_entity.pdbx_description
1 polymer ?
#
loop_
_entity_poly.entity_id
_entity_poly.type
_entity_poly.pdbx_seq_one_letter_code
_entity_poly.pdbx_strand_id
1 'polypeptide(L)'
;MPILPALALELRTHLWGRRQGYLFESNRHTRYAVRTVQTIVKRCAAAAGITKRVHPHLLRHSVATILLDSGQVPIDQVRKFLGHLHLSATQVYAETSLRALGENYVRALSDPD
;
A
#
# COMPACT_ATOMS: atom_id res chain seq x y z
N MET A 1 -4.21 3.59 -10.42
CA MET A 1 -3.31 3.65 -9.23
C MET A 1 -1.90 3.88 -9.72
N PRO A 2 -1.20 4.93 -9.25
CA PRO A 2 0.20 5.09 -9.56
C PRO A 2 0.99 3.91 -8.95
N ILE A 3 2.02 3.48 -9.67
CA ILE A 3 2.97 2.47 -9.20
C ILE A 3 4.38 3.05 -9.28
N LEU A 4 5.25 2.61 -8.37
CA LEU A 4 6.66 3.03 -8.40
C LEU A 4 7.33 2.54 -9.69
N PRO A 5 8.26 3.30 -10.29
CA PRO A 5 9.00 2.87 -11.48
C PRO A 5 9.70 1.53 -11.30
N ALA A 6 10.27 1.27 -10.11
CA ALA A 6 10.87 -0.01 -9.77
C ALA A 6 9.84 -1.16 -9.83
N LEU A 7 8.64 -0.96 -9.29
CA LEU A 7 7.57 -1.96 -9.38
C LEU A 7 7.12 -2.17 -10.83
N ALA A 8 7.06 -1.11 -11.64
CA ALA A 8 6.76 -1.24 -13.07
C ALA A 8 7.80 -2.10 -13.80
N LEU A 9 9.09 -1.98 -13.45
CA LEU A 9 10.15 -2.82 -14.00
C LEU A 9 9.97 -4.29 -13.59
N GLU A 10 9.74 -4.56 -12.31
CA GLU A 10 9.48 -5.92 -11.80
C GLU A 10 8.29 -6.57 -12.49
N LEU A 11 7.20 -5.82 -12.72
CA LEU A 11 6.03 -6.33 -13.42
C LEU A 11 6.31 -6.62 -14.90
N ARG A 12 7.15 -5.82 -15.57
CA ARG A 12 7.59 -6.10 -16.95
C ARG A 12 8.38 -7.39 -17.03
N THR A 13 9.32 -7.60 -16.09
CA THR A 13 10.09 -8.84 -15.97
C THR A 13 9.17 -10.02 -15.71
N HIS A 14 8.20 -9.89 -14.80
CA HIS A 14 7.21 -10.92 -14.50
C HIS A 14 6.35 -11.30 -15.72
N LEU A 15 5.93 -10.30 -16.50
CA LEU A 15 5.08 -10.53 -17.68
C LEU A 15 5.84 -11.21 -18.82
N TRP A 16 7.15 -11.02 -18.93
CA TRP A 16 7.97 -11.61 -20.01
C TRP A 16 7.35 -11.44 -21.42
N GLY A 17 6.84 -10.24 -21.71
CA GLY A 17 6.17 -9.93 -22.98
C GLY A 17 4.72 -10.42 -23.11
N ARG A 18 4.15 -11.09 -22.11
CA ARG A 18 2.73 -11.48 -22.07
C ARG A 18 1.83 -10.24 -22.15
N ARG A 19 0.90 -10.26 -23.12
CA ARG A 19 -0.06 -9.16 -23.39
C ARG A 19 -1.51 -9.49 -23.06
N GLN A 20 -1.80 -10.76 -22.76
CA GLN A 20 -3.16 -11.24 -22.47
C GLN A 20 -3.17 -12.19 -21.27
N GLY A 21 -4.33 -12.39 -20.66
CA GLY A 21 -4.49 -13.20 -19.45
C GLY A 21 -4.39 -12.39 -18.16
N TYR A 22 -4.22 -13.08 -17.02
CA TYR A 22 -4.12 -12.43 -15.72
C TYR A 22 -2.71 -11.86 -15.48
N LEU A 23 -2.62 -10.69 -14.86
CA LEU A 23 -1.32 -10.10 -14.48
C LEU A 23 -0.50 -11.06 -13.62
N PHE A 24 -1.16 -11.73 -12.67
CA PHE A 24 -0.60 -12.82 -11.89
C PHE A 24 -1.49 -14.04 -12.08
N GLU A 25 -0.89 -15.14 -12.53
CA GLU A 25 -1.60 -16.39 -12.76
C GLU A 25 -0.99 -17.54 -11.95
N SER A 26 -1.81 -18.54 -11.67
CA SER A 26 -1.37 -19.81 -11.11
C SER A 26 -0.61 -20.64 -12.16
N ASN A 27 0.02 -21.73 -11.73
CA ASN A 27 0.67 -22.70 -12.63
C ASN A 27 -0.30 -23.36 -13.64
N ARG A 28 -1.62 -23.11 -13.52
CA ARG A 28 -2.65 -23.57 -14.44
C ARG A 28 -3.18 -22.45 -15.36
N HIS A 29 -2.49 -21.31 -15.43
CA HIS A 29 -2.89 -20.11 -16.18
C HIS A 29 -4.27 -19.54 -15.79
N THR A 30 -4.63 -19.71 -14.51
CA THR A 30 -5.88 -19.18 -13.94
C THR A 30 -5.60 -18.10 -12.90
N ARG A 31 -6.61 -17.28 -12.57
CA ARG A 31 -6.51 -16.31 -11.49
C ARG A 31 -6.12 -16.97 -10.17
N TYR A 32 -5.28 -16.30 -9.38
CA TYR A 32 -5.03 -16.73 -8.01
C TYR A 32 -6.30 -16.68 -7.17
N ALA A 33 -6.50 -17.72 -6.35
CA ALA A 33 -7.45 -17.65 -5.26
C ALA A 33 -6.93 -16.69 -4.17
N VAL A 34 -7.85 -16.02 -3.48
CA VAL A 34 -7.52 -15.09 -2.38
C VAL A 34 -6.63 -15.75 -1.32
N ARG A 35 -6.94 -17.00 -0.96
CA ARG A 35 -6.16 -17.78 0.02
C ARG A 35 -4.72 -18.04 -0.45
N THR A 36 -4.50 -18.18 -1.76
CA THR A 36 -3.16 -18.35 -2.31
C THR A 36 -2.34 -17.10 -2.13
N VAL A 37 -2.90 -15.92 -2.43
CA VAL A 37 -2.22 -14.62 -2.20
C VAL A 37 -1.90 -14.43 -0.71
N GLN A 38 -2.83 -14.74 0.18
CA GLN A 38 -2.58 -14.70 1.63
C GLN A 38 -1.44 -15.63 2.06
N THR A 39 -1.37 -16.84 1.45
CA THR A 39 -0.31 -17.81 1.73
C THR A 39 1.05 -17.34 1.22
N ILE A 40 1.10 -16.75 0.02
CA ILE A 40 2.31 -16.14 -0.54
C ILE A 40 2.83 -15.06 0.41
N VAL A 41 1.98 -14.12 0.81
CA VAL A 41 2.35 -13.04 1.75
C VAL A 41 2.90 -13.60 3.07
N LYS A 42 2.24 -14.61 3.64
CA LYS A 42 2.69 -15.27 4.88
C LYS A 42 4.07 -15.91 4.71
N ARG A 43 4.32 -16.59 3.59
CA ARG A 43 5.61 -17.22 3.28
C ARG A 43 6.72 -16.18 3.11
N CYS A 44 6.45 -15.09 2.39
CA CYS A 44 7.39 -13.97 2.24
C CYS A 44 7.77 -13.37 3.60
N ALA A 45 6.79 -13.14 4.49
CA ALA A 45 7.05 -12.62 5.82
C ALA A 45 7.92 -13.56 6.66
N ALA A 46 7.63 -14.87 6.63
CA ALA A 46 8.43 -15.87 7.32
C ALA A 46 9.87 -15.93 6.77
N ALA A 47 10.04 -15.90 5.45
CA ALA A 47 11.36 -15.88 4.80
C ALA A 47 12.17 -14.61 5.14
N ALA A 48 11.49 -13.49 5.38
CA ALA A 48 12.11 -12.24 5.83
C ALA A 48 12.37 -12.20 7.35
N GLY A 49 12.10 -13.27 8.10
CA GLY A 49 12.28 -13.32 9.56
C GLY A 49 11.26 -12.51 10.36
N ILE A 50 10.14 -12.10 9.75
CA ILE A 50 9.10 -11.31 10.42
C ILE A 50 8.21 -12.24 11.24
N THR A 51 8.28 -12.11 12.56
CA THR A 51 7.50 -12.91 13.52
C THR A 51 6.05 -12.46 13.67
N LYS A 52 5.76 -11.19 13.33
CA LYS A 52 4.41 -10.64 13.33
C LYS A 52 3.55 -11.29 12.25
N ARG A 53 2.24 -11.40 12.51
CA ARG A 53 1.28 -11.93 11.51
C ARG A 53 1.11 -10.94 10.35
N VAL A 54 1.67 -11.26 9.18
CA VAL A 54 1.53 -10.46 7.96
C VAL A 54 0.45 -11.03 7.04
N HIS A 55 -0.38 -10.14 6.49
CA HIS A 55 -1.47 -10.46 5.58
C HIS A 55 -1.78 -9.24 4.69
N PRO A 56 -2.48 -9.39 3.54
CA PRO A 56 -2.67 -8.30 2.57
C PRO A 56 -3.26 -7.01 3.15
N HIS A 57 -4.20 -7.11 4.10
CA HIS A 57 -4.77 -5.92 4.75
C HIS A 57 -3.76 -5.16 5.61
N LEU A 58 -2.83 -5.86 6.29
CA LEU A 58 -1.75 -5.20 7.02
C LEU A 58 -0.82 -4.47 6.06
N LEU A 59 -0.44 -5.08 4.93
CA LEU A 59 0.41 -4.42 3.94
C LEU A 59 -0.25 -3.14 3.41
N ARG A 60 -1.56 -3.20 3.12
CA ARG A 60 -2.33 -2.02 2.71
C ARG A 60 -2.33 -0.94 3.80
N HIS A 61 -2.53 -1.32 5.06
CA HIS A 61 -2.51 -0.39 6.17
C HIS A 61 -1.12 0.25 6.35
N SER A 62 -0.03 -0.54 6.24
CA SER A 62 1.33 -0.01 6.31
C SER A 62 1.60 1.03 5.22
N VAL A 63 1.15 0.80 3.98
CA VAL A 63 1.28 1.81 2.91
C VAL A 63 0.47 3.07 3.24
N ALA A 64 -0.74 2.93 3.78
CA ALA A 64 -1.54 4.07 4.20
C ALA A 64 -0.85 4.91 5.28
N THR A 65 -0.32 4.25 6.31
CA THR A 65 0.45 4.89 7.40
C THR A 65 1.69 5.58 6.86
N ILE A 66 2.50 4.93 6.02
CA ILE A 66 3.69 5.53 5.41
C ILE A 66 3.33 6.83 4.65
N LEU A 67 2.26 6.80 3.86
CA LEU A 67 1.84 7.98 3.08
C LEU A 67 1.34 9.11 3.98
N LEU A 68 0.58 8.81 5.03
CA LEU A 68 0.06 9.82 5.96
C LEU A 68 1.17 10.40 6.86
N ASP A 69 2.04 9.54 7.40
CA ASP A 69 3.19 9.94 8.24
C ASP A 69 4.18 10.82 7.45
N SER A 70 4.25 10.66 6.13
CA SER A 70 5.11 11.52 5.30
C SER A 70 4.69 12.99 5.30
N GLY A 71 3.43 13.28 5.63
CA GLY A 71 2.82 14.62 5.53
C GLY A 71 2.65 15.15 4.10
N GLN A 72 3.15 14.44 3.08
CA GLN A 72 3.22 14.89 1.69
C GLN A 72 1.94 14.60 0.90
N VAL A 73 1.19 13.56 1.29
CA VAL A 73 0.00 13.12 0.56
C VAL A 73 -1.25 13.41 1.40
N PRO A 74 -2.13 14.31 0.95
CA PRO A 74 -3.38 14.60 1.65
C PRO A 74 -4.22 13.35 1.90
N ILE A 75 -4.90 13.30 3.05
CA ILE A 75 -5.71 12.15 3.46
C ILE A 75 -6.78 11.75 2.43
N ASP A 76 -7.38 12.72 1.73
CA ASP A 76 -8.37 12.44 0.69
C ASP A 76 -7.73 11.74 -0.53
N GLN A 77 -6.49 12.09 -0.86
CA GLN A 77 -5.71 11.43 -1.91
C GLN A 77 -5.27 10.03 -1.49
N VAL A 78 -4.85 9.83 -0.24
CA VAL A 78 -4.55 8.48 0.30
C VAL A 78 -5.80 7.59 0.25
N ARG A 79 -6.98 8.13 0.61
CA ARG A 79 -8.25 7.38 0.54
C ARG A 79 -8.62 6.96 -0.89
N LYS A 80 -8.45 7.86 -1.85
CA LYS A 80 -8.64 7.57 -3.28
C LYS A 80 -7.64 6.50 -3.74
N PHE A 81 -6.37 6.62 -3.34
CA PHE A 81 -5.30 5.67 -3.66
C PHE A 81 -5.60 4.24 -3.15
N LEU A 82 -6.25 4.10 -2.00
CA LEU A 82 -6.56 2.79 -1.42
C LEU A 82 -7.87 2.18 -1.95
N GLY A 83 -8.65 2.91 -2.75
CA GLY A 83 -9.80 2.39 -3.48
C GLY A 83 -11.09 2.22 -2.66
N HIS A 84 -11.53 3.28 -1.95
CA HIS A 84 -12.89 3.46 -1.40
C HIS A 84 -13.61 2.20 -0.88
N LEU A 85 -13.11 1.60 0.20
CA LEU A 85 -13.94 0.78 1.09
C LEU A 85 -14.32 1.64 2.29
N HIS A 86 -15.59 1.60 2.67
CA HIS A 86 -16.11 2.21 3.90
C HIS A 86 -15.08 2.08 5.03
N LEU A 87 -14.54 3.22 5.46
CA LEU A 87 -13.54 3.30 6.51
C LEU A 87 -14.21 2.95 7.83
N SER A 88 -14.26 1.65 8.16
CA SER A 88 -14.44 1.22 9.55
C SER A 88 -13.17 1.43 10.40
N ALA A 89 -12.22 2.23 9.90
CA ALA A 89 -10.95 2.57 10.56
C ALA A 89 -10.65 4.09 10.51
N THR A 90 -11.67 4.95 10.46
CA THR A 90 -11.49 6.42 10.40
C THR A 90 -10.73 6.98 11.62
N GLN A 91 -10.79 6.31 12.78
CA GLN A 91 -10.13 6.77 14.02
C GLN A 91 -8.60 6.73 13.94
N VAL A 92 -8.00 5.63 13.47
CA VAL A 92 -6.53 5.49 13.39
C VAL A 92 -5.93 6.50 12.41
N TYR A 93 -6.63 6.75 11.30
CA TYR A 93 -6.18 7.74 10.31
C TYR A 93 -6.36 9.18 10.80
N ALA A 94 -7.37 9.47 11.62
CA ALA A 94 -7.58 10.80 12.19
C ALA A 94 -6.44 11.20 13.14
N GLU A 95 -5.98 10.29 14.01
CA GLU A 95 -4.85 10.55 14.92
C GLU A 95 -3.56 10.86 14.16
N THR A 96 -3.28 10.08 13.11
CA THR A 96 -2.10 10.31 12.25
C THR A 96 -2.23 11.64 11.49
N SER A 97 -3.43 11.96 10.99
CA SER A 97 -3.71 13.21 10.30
C SER A 97 -3.58 14.43 11.21
N LEU A 98 -3.92 14.33 12.51
CA LEU A 98 -3.74 15.41 13.47
C LEU A 98 -2.25 15.74 13.67
N ARG A 99 -1.40 14.71 13.72
CA ARG A 99 0.06 14.88 13.80
C ARG A 99 0.60 15.59 12.55
N ALA A 100 0.23 15.10 11.36
CA ALA A 100 0.64 15.71 10.09
C ALA A 100 0.10 17.15 9.95
N LEU A 101 -1.10 17.45 10.46
CA LEU A 101 -1.66 18.79 10.48
C LEU A 101 -0.83 19.74 11.35
N GLY A 102 -0.37 19.28 12.52
CA GLY A 102 0.52 20.06 13.38
C GLY A 102 1.85 20.39 12.71
N GLU A 103 2.48 19.39 12.08
CA GLU A 103 3.74 19.58 11.35
C GLU A 103 3.58 20.52 10.15
N ASN A 104 2.51 20.38 9.37
CA ASN A 104 2.19 21.26 8.25
C ASN A 104 1.82 22.68 8.70
N TYR A 105 1.12 22.82 9.82
CA TYR A 105 0.78 24.12 10.43
C TYR A 105 2.05 24.86 10.89
N VAL A 106 2.95 24.18 11.59
CA VAL A 106 4.24 24.74 12.00
C VAL A 106 5.05 25.14 10.78
N ARG A 107 5.19 24.27 9.76
CA ARG A 107 5.91 24.60 8.52
C ARG A 107 5.32 25.82 7.82
N ALA A 108 4.01 25.86 7.61
CA ALA A 108 3.34 26.97 6.93
C ALA A 108 3.46 28.32 7.63
N LEU A 109 3.71 28.34 8.95
CA LEU A 109 3.87 29.55 9.74
C LEU A 109 5.32 29.83 10.16
N SER A 110 6.24 28.90 9.88
CA SER A 110 7.67 29.01 10.23
C SER A 110 8.58 29.18 9.02
N ASP A 111 8.07 29.03 7.79
CA ASP A 111 8.71 29.60 6.60
C ASP A 111 8.32 31.08 6.50
N PRO A 112 9.21 32.04 6.84
CA PRO A 112 9.04 33.39 6.35
C PRO A 112 9.36 33.36 4.86
N ASP A 113 8.49 33.94 4.03
CA ASP A 113 8.85 34.29 2.64
C ASP A 113 10.22 35.01 2.59
#